data_AF-A0A7K9P4R2-F1
#
_entry.id   AF-A0A7K9P4R2-F1
#
_cell.length_a   1.000
_cell.length_b   1.000
_cell.length_c   1.000
_cell.angle_alpha   90.00
_cell.angle_beta   90.00
_cell.angle_gamma   90.00
#
_symmetry.space_group_name_H-M   'P 1'
#
loop_
_entity.id
_entity.type
_entity.pdbx_description
1 polymer ?
#
loop_
_entity_poly.entity_id
_entity_poly.type
_entity_poly.pdbx_seq_one_letter_code
_entity_poly.pdbx_strand_id
1 'polypeptide(L)'
;FLGPFCEEPGDPCASQPCLNGGICQYNQSGYVCDCPSGFLGHNCEIDINECSSRPCQNRGTCIDLPNFSKIHWCICSCMPGFTGKNCEEVIDYCRLLSINCLNEGLCLNIIGGFTDFFIPISGELCEVQIDSCGSNSCENGGTCIGYDDHFKCTCPIGFEGERCELDIDACLFNNISCAPGALCFFNEENQRSHCVCALGWTGNTCLENINDCEINQCQHGATYNCIGNQCSQYGSCQDHLHNYTCYCVPGYEGPFCEVDINECSSSPCKNGATCVDLSGHFSCHCTAGFKGK
;
A
#
# COMPACT_ATOMS: atom_id res chain seq x y z
N PHE A 1 52.15 52.61 -52.79
CA PHE A 1 53.33 52.83 -53.64
C PHE A 1 54.55 52.96 -52.75
N LEU A 2 55.68 52.38 -53.17
CA LEU A 2 56.97 52.46 -52.46
C LEU A 2 57.97 53.30 -53.27
N GLY A 3 58.97 53.88 -52.60
CA GLY A 3 59.99 54.77 -53.19
C GLY A 3 59.75 56.28 -52.93
N PRO A 4 60.77 57.15 -53.16
CA PRO A 4 60.74 58.57 -52.83
C PRO A 4 59.74 59.41 -53.67
N PHE A 5 59.24 58.85 -54.79
CA PHE A 5 58.22 59.48 -55.64
C PHE A 5 57.01 58.56 -55.91
N CYS A 6 56.80 57.51 -55.10
CA CYS A 6 55.66 56.59 -55.24
C CYS A 6 55.57 55.90 -56.63
N GLU A 7 56.71 55.50 -57.18
CA GLU A 7 56.81 55.00 -58.57
C GLU A 7 56.57 53.49 -58.68
N GLU A 8 56.70 52.74 -57.59
CA GLU A 8 56.53 51.29 -57.57
C GLU A 8 55.13 50.89 -57.04
N PRO A 9 54.40 49.98 -57.72
CA PRO A 9 53.17 49.41 -57.18
C PRO A 9 53.48 48.74 -55.83
N GLY A 10 52.93 49.27 -54.74
CA GLY A 10 53.09 48.65 -53.42
C GLY A 10 52.11 47.49 -53.30
N ASP A 11 52.56 46.35 -52.78
CA ASP A 11 51.69 45.19 -52.55
C ASP A 11 50.61 45.55 -51.51
N PRO A 12 49.33 45.67 -51.91
CA PRO A 12 48.22 45.97 -51.02
C PRO A 12 47.93 44.84 -50.01
N CYS A 13 48.44 43.62 -50.24
CA CYS A 13 48.34 42.53 -49.28
C CYS A 13 49.32 42.65 -48.09
N ALA A 14 50.33 43.53 -48.19
CA ALA A 14 51.32 43.73 -47.12
C ALA A 14 50.71 44.26 -45.81
N SER A 15 49.57 44.96 -45.88
CA SER A 15 48.84 45.44 -44.70
C SER A 15 47.91 44.41 -44.06
N GLN A 16 47.90 43.16 -44.58
CA GLN A 16 47.01 42.07 -44.14
C GLN A 16 45.53 42.49 -44.04
N PRO A 17 44.93 42.98 -45.14
CA PRO A 17 43.56 43.51 -45.11
C PRO A 17 42.49 42.43 -44.91
N CYS A 18 42.77 41.17 -45.24
CA CYS A 18 41.82 40.07 -45.11
C CYS A 18 41.76 39.54 -43.67
N LEU A 19 40.57 39.60 -43.06
CA LEU A 19 40.28 39.17 -41.70
C LEU A 19 39.89 37.68 -41.66
N ASN A 20 39.77 37.12 -40.45
CA ASN A 20 39.24 35.77 -40.20
C ASN A 20 39.90 34.63 -41.01
N GLY A 21 41.19 34.78 -41.33
CA GLY A 21 41.96 33.78 -42.08
C GLY A 21 41.75 33.82 -43.60
N GLY A 22 41.17 34.91 -44.13
CA GLY A 22 41.08 35.16 -45.57
C GLY A 22 42.43 35.22 -46.27
N ILE A 23 42.49 34.68 -47.49
CA ILE A 23 43.71 34.67 -48.30
C ILE A 23 43.70 35.91 -49.20
N CYS A 24 44.71 36.77 -49.07
CA CYS A 24 44.83 37.97 -49.89
C CYS A 24 45.47 37.66 -51.23
N GLN A 25 44.81 38.05 -52.32
CA GLN A 25 45.36 37.98 -53.68
C GLN A 25 45.47 39.37 -54.29
N TYR A 26 46.63 39.66 -54.91
CA TYR A 26 46.86 40.90 -55.64
C TYR A 26 46.16 40.90 -57.00
N ASN A 27 45.49 42.00 -57.37
CA ASN A 27 44.85 42.16 -58.68
C ASN A 27 45.13 43.55 -59.30
N GLN A 28 44.76 43.74 -60.57
CA GLN A 28 45.00 44.99 -61.32
C GLN A 28 44.24 46.22 -60.78
N SER A 29 43.30 46.01 -59.86
CA SER A 29 42.50 47.05 -59.19
C SER A 29 42.84 47.20 -57.70
N GLY A 30 43.90 46.55 -57.20
CA GLY A 30 44.28 46.53 -55.78
C GLY A 30 44.43 45.10 -55.25
N TYR A 31 43.51 44.67 -54.38
CA TYR A 31 43.50 43.33 -53.79
C TYR A 31 42.09 42.72 -53.82
N VAL A 32 42.04 41.40 -53.65
CA VAL A 32 40.81 40.64 -53.38
C VAL A 32 41.09 39.66 -52.25
N CYS A 33 40.14 39.53 -51.33
CA CYS A 33 40.20 38.53 -50.27
C CYS A 33 39.38 37.31 -50.66
N ASP A 34 40.02 36.14 -50.70
CA ASP A 34 39.33 34.87 -50.76
C ASP A 34 38.92 34.48 -49.33
N CYS A 35 37.63 34.63 -49.05
CA CYS A 35 37.10 34.35 -47.73
C CYS A 35 36.93 32.85 -47.50
N PRO A 36 37.34 32.33 -46.34
CA PRO A 36 37.04 30.97 -45.95
C PRO A 36 35.53 30.80 -45.78
N SER A 37 35.04 29.55 -45.90
CA SER A 37 33.64 29.22 -45.66
C SER A 37 33.22 29.69 -44.27
N GLY A 38 32.09 30.41 -44.20
CA GLY A 38 31.58 31.06 -42.99
C GLY A 38 31.81 32.57 -42.93
N PHE A 39 32.57 33.15 -43.87
CA PHE A 39 32.79 34.61 -43.91
C PHE A 39 32.49 35.22 -45.28
N LEU A 40 32.00 36.46 -45.28
CA LEU A 40 31.70 37.28 -46.44
C LEU A 40 32.21 38.73 -46.21
N GLY A 41 32.06 39.56 -47.23
CA GLY A 41 32.52 40.95 -47.21
C GLY A 41 33.80 41.13 -48.03
N HIS A 42 34.19 42.39 -48.21
CA HIS A 42 35.36 42.71 -49.05
C HIS A 42 36.67 42.26 -48.40
N ASN A 43 36.69 42.26 -47.07
CA ASN A 43 37.81 41.91 -46.22
C ASN A 43 37.53 40.66 -45.36
N CYS A 44 36.49 39.87 -45.68
CA CYS A 44 36.05 38.73 -44.87
C CYS A 44 35.63 39.11 -43.44
N GLU A 45 35.10 40.33 -43.29
CA GLU A 45 34.72 40.95 -42.02
C GLU A 45 33.33 40.52 -41.52
N ILE A 46 32.51 39.94 -42.39
CA ILE A 46 31.13 39.57 -42.08
C ILE A 46 31.08 38.07 -41.79
N ASP A 47 30.68 37.71 -40.59
CA ASP A 47 30.39 36.32 -40.20
C ASP A 47 29.02 35.90 -40.75
N ILE A 48 28.94 34.72 -41.36
CA ILE A 48 27.69 34.17 -41.88
C ILE A 48 26.96 33.48 -40.75
N ASN A 49 25.76 33.95 -40.40
CA ASN A 49 24.94 33.22 -39.44
C ASN A 49 24.29 32.00 -40.09
N GLU A 50 24.89 30.82 -39.94
CA GLU A 50 24.37 29.59 -40.53
C GLU A 50 23.13 29.04 -39.82
N CYS A 51 22.84 29.50 -38.60
CA CYS A 51 21.59 29.21 -37.92
C CYS A 51 20.36 29.82 -38.61
N SER A 52 20.54 30.82 -39.49
CA SER A 52 19.47 31.40 -40.32
C SER A 52 18.80 30.36 -41.23
N SER A 53 19.55 29.31 -41.62
CA SER A 53 19.04 28.21 -42.44
C SER A 53 18.23 27.17 -41.65
N ARG A 54 18.15 27.32 -40.31
CA ARG A 54 17.51 26.38 -39.37
C ARG A 54 18.01 24.93 -39.53
N PRO A 55 19.33 24.70 -39.40
CA PRO A 55 19.93 23.39 -39.68
C PRO A 55 19.59 22.33 -38.61
N CYS A 56 19.35 22.74 -37.36
CA CYS A 56 19.05 21.83 -36.26
C CYS A 56 17.60 21.32 -36.32
N GLN A 57 17.46 19.99 -36.39
CA GLN A 57 16.20 19.27 -36.39
C GLN A 57 15.72 18.97 -34.95
N ASN A 58 14.53 18.40 -34.82
CA ASN A 58 13.98 17.92 -33.53
C ASN A 58 14.02 18.96 -32.40
N ARG A 59 13.75 20.23 -32.75
CA ARG A 59 13.75 21.38 -31.83
C ARG A 59 15.10 21.62 -31.14
N GLY A 60 16.21 21.14 -31.71
CA GLY A 60 17.55 21.49 -31.26
C GLY A 60 17.81 23.00 -31.33
N THR A 61 18.59 23.51 -30.39
CA THR A 61 18.99 24.92 -30.35
C THR A 61 20.25 25.11 -31.18
N CYS A 62 20.18 25.94 -32.22
CA CYS A 62 21.33 26.27 -33.05
C CYS A 62 22.17 27.37 -32.39
N ILE A 63 23.47 27.14 -32.31
CA ILE A 63 24.45 28.09 -31.79
C ILE A 63 25.46 28.37 -32.90
N ASP A 64 25.49 29.63 -33.32
CA ASP A 64 26.40 30.17 -34.32
C ASP A 64 27.80 30.35 -33.70
N LEU A 65 28.85 29.83 -34.34
CA LEU A 65 30.20 29.81 -33.75
C LEU A 65 31.22 30.51 -34.66
N PRO A 66 31.51 31.80 -34.43
CA PRO A 66 32.42 32.60 -35.27
C PRO A 66 33.90 32.17 -35.27
N ASN A 67 34.36 31.32 -34.34
CA ASN A 67 35.81 31.07 -34.18
C ASN A 67 36.16 29.64 -33.79
N PHE A 68 36.57 28.87 -34.79
CA PHE A 68 37.58 27.81 -34.74
C PHE A 68 37.52 26.79 -33.57
N SER A 69 36.80 25.70 -33.82
CA SER A 69 37.38 24.37 -33.62
C SER A 69 36.93 23.38 -34.70
N LYS A 70 37.65 23.49 -35.83
CA LYS A 70 38.02 22.43 -36.78
C LYS A 70 36.97 21.62 -37.54
N ILE A 71 35.66 21.66 -37.27
CA ILE A 71 34.73 20.81 -38.03
C ILE A 71 33.43 21.50 -38.47
N HIS A 72 32.80 22.37 -37.67
CA HIS A 72 31.49 22.97 -38.03
C HIS A 72 31.35 24.44 -37.59
N TRP A 73 30.72 25.24 -38.45
CA TRP A 73 30.47 26.69 -38.31
C TRP A 73 29.24 27.03 -37.45
N CYS A 74 28.35 26.06 -37.23
CA CYS A 74 27.33 26.08 -36.18
C CYS A 74 27.33 24.76 -35.41
N ILE A 75 26.86 24.78 -34.17
CA ILE A 75 26.61 23.56 -33.38
C ILE A 75 25.14 23.49 -32.97
N CYS A 76 24.56 22.29 -33.06
CA CYS A 76 23.22 22.02 -32.57
C CYS A 76 23.29 21.44 -31.16
N SER A 77 22.70 22.14 -30.19
CA SER A 77 22.42 21.58 -28.87
C SER A 77 21.12 20.79 -28.95
N CYS A 78 21.24 19.47 -28.88
CA CYS A 78 20.10 18.56 -29.06
C CYS A 78 19.24 18.49 -27.79
N MET A 79 17.92 18.40 -27.98
CA MET A 79 17.02 18.03 -26.89
C MET A 79 17.30 16.60 -26.42
N PRO A 80 16.98 16.26 -25.16
CA PRO A 80 17.10 14.88 -24.66
C PRO A 80 16.45 13.88 -25.62
N GLY A 81 17.16 12.80 -25.95
CA GLY A 81 16.68 11.76 -26.87
C GLY A 81 17.16 11.89 -28.32
N PHE A 82 17.84 12.97 -28.68
CA PHE A 82 18.37 13.17 -30.03
C PHE A 82 19.89 13.33 -30.05
N THR A 83 20.51 12.87 -31.14
CA THR A 83 21.94 12.95 -31.39
C THR A 83 22.20 13.22 -32.88
N GLY A 84 23.47 13.23 -33.29
CA GLY A 84 23.88 13.63 -34.62
C GLY A 84 24.23 15.12 -34.70
N LYS A 85 24.85 15.52 -35.81
CA LYS A 85 25.39 16.88 -35.99
C LYS A 85 24.27 17.93 -35.99
N ASN A 86 23.12 17.55 -36.56
CA ASN A 86 21.94 18.39 -36.71
C ASN A 86 20.78 17.91 -35.82
N CYS A 87 21.04 17.06 -34.82
CA CYS A 87 20.02 16.42 -33.98
C CYS A 87 19.01 15.58 -34.77
N GLU A 88 19.43 15.01 -35.89
CA GLU A 88 18.62 14.23 -36.83
C GLU A 88 18.40 12.78 -36.39
N GLU A 89 19.26 12.26 -35.51
CA GLU A 89 19.22 10.88 -35.06
C GLU A 89 18.48 10.77 -33.72
N VAL A 90 17.64 9.75 -33.56
CA VAL A 90 17.04 9.40 -32.27
C VAL A 90 17.98 8.45 -31.54
N ILE A 91 18.27 8.73 -30.26
CA ILE A 91 19.10 7.87 -29.44
C ILE A 91 18.36 6.55 -29.19
N ASP A 92 19.02 5.43 -29.50
CA ASP A 92 18.54 4.09 -29.15
C ASP A 92 19.11 3.68 -27.79
N TYR A 93 18.34 3.97 -26.74
CA TYR A 93 18.74 3.70 -25.36
C TYR A 93 18.82 2.19 -25.06
N CYS A 94 17.96 1.38 -25.69
CA CYS A 94 17.97 -0.08 -25.57
C CYS A 94 19.33 -0.65 -26.02
N ARG A 95 19.79 -0.21 -27.20
CA ARG A 95 21.09 -0.63 -27.74
C ARG A 95 22.26 0.00 -26.99
N LEU A 96 22.18 1.30 -26.68
CA LEU A 96 23.26 2.07 -26.06
C LEU A 96 23.64 1.51 -24.68
N LEU A 97 22.64 1.11 -23.90
CA LEU A 97 22.83 0.59 -22.53
C LEU A 97 22.93 -0.95 -22.49
N SER A 98 22.92 -1.62 -23.65
CA SER A 98 22.92 -3.08 -23.76
C SER A 98 21.83 -3.74 -22.91
N ILE A 99 20.62 -3.15 -22.93
CA ILE A 99 19.48 -3.65 -22.17
C ILE A 99 18.99 -4.93 -22.85
N ASN A 100 19.32 -6.06 -22.24
CA ASN A 100 18.84 -7.38 -22.64
C ASN A 100 17.82 -7.82 -21.60
N CYS A 101 16.54 -7.73 -21.92
CA CYS A 101 15.50 -8.17 -21.02
C CYS A 101 15.51 -9.72 -20.92
N LEU A 102 15.49 -10.27 -19.71
CA LEU A 102 15.31 -11.71 -19.49
C LEU A 102 13.82 -12.08 -19.69
N ASN A 103 13.52 -13.35 -19.99
CA ASN A 103 12.16 -13.89 -20.17
C ASN A 103 11.33 -13.19 -21.27
N GLU A 104 11.86 -13.15 -22.49
CA GLU A 104 11.20 -12.66 -23.72
C GLU A 104 10.90 -11.16 -23.80
N GLY A 105 11.20 -10.39 -22.75
CA GLY A 105 11.15 -8.92 -22.67
C GLY A 105 11.54 -8.13 -23.94
N LEU A 106 10.77 -7.11 -24.32
CA LEU A 106 11.02 -6.19 -25.43
C LEU A 106 11.26 -4.79 -24.88
N CYS A 107 12.50 -4.31 -25.03
CA CYS A 107 12.84 -2.92 -24.78
C CYS A 107 12.29 -2.06 -25.93
N LEU A 108 11.45 -1.08 -25.60
CA LEU A 108 10.94 -0.08 -26.53
C LEU A 108 11.70 1.22 -26.35
N ASN A 109 12.37 1.65 -27.43
CA ASN A 109 13.03 2.93 -27.46
C ASN A 109 12.00 4.06 -27.56
N ILE A 110 12.09 5.06 -26.67
CA ILE A 110 11.23 6.26 -26.69
C ILE A 110 12.09 7.52 -26.77
N ILE A 111 11.49 8.63 -27.24
CA ILE A 111 12.23 9.88 -27.34
C ILE A 111 12.62 10.36 -25.94
N GLY A 112 13.91 10.36 -25.64
CA GLY A 112 14.46 10.79 -24.35
C GLY A 112 14.68 9.67 -23.34
N GLY A 113 14.44 8.40 -23.70
CA GLY A 113 14.68 7.26 -22.80
C GLY A 113 14.30 5.91 -23.42
N PHE A 114 14.03 4.94 -22.58
CA PHE A 114 13.45 3.66 -22.99
C PHE A 114 12.31 3.31 -22.04
N THR A 115 11.40 2.45 -22.50
CA THR A 115 10.42 1.78 -21.65
C THR A 115 10.44 0.31 -21.97
N ASP A 116 10.25 -0.51 -20.95
CA ASP A 116 10.03 -1.93 -21.16
C ASP A 116 8.54 -2.15 -21.40
N PHE A 117 8.19 -2.98 -22.37
CA PHE A 117 6.82 -3.40 -22.60
C PHE A 117 6.74 -4.90 -22.47
N PHE A 118 6.43 -5.43 -21.28
CA PHE A 118 6.07 -6.83 -21.14
C PHE A 118 4.90 -7.06 -20.20
N ILE A 119 4.01 -7.93 -20.68
CA ILE A 119 3.02 -8.69 -19.93
C ILE A 119 3.82 -9.68 -19.05
N PRO A 120 3.75 -9.71 -17.71
CA PRO A 120 3.45 -8.68 -16.72
C PRO A 120 4.41 -8.79 -15.49
N ILE A 121 5.54 -8.07 -15.42
CA ILE A 121 6.45 -8.11 -14.24
C ILE A 121 7.15 -6.74 -14.03
N SER A 122 7.37 -6.31 -12.78
CA SER A 122 7.89 -4.98 -12.39
C SER A 122 9.33 -5.01 -11.84
N GLY A 123 10.05 -3.88 -11.93
CA GLY A 123 11.42 -3.67 -11.40
C GLY A 123 12.40 -3.08 -12.44
N GLU A 124 13.44 -2.36 -12.00
CA GLU A 124 14.48 -1.74 -12.86
C GLU A 124 15.41 -2.78 -13.53
N LEU A 125 15.44 -4.01 -13.00
CA LEU A 125 16.20 -5.16 -13.52
C LEU A 125 15.34 -6.44 -13.67
N CYS A 126 14.01 -6.30 -13.71
CA CYS A 126 13.08 -7.43 -13.91
C CYS A 126 13.24 -8.58 -12.90
N GLU A 127 13.52 -8.26 -11.63
CA GLU A 127 13.84 -9.25 -10.58
C GLU A 127 12.68 -9.58 -9.63
N VAL A 128 11.57 -8.85 -9.72
CA VAL A 128 10.47 -8.97 -8.74
C VAL A 128 9.29 -9.72 -9.36
N GLN A 129 9.11 -10.98 -8.97
CA GLN A 129 7.86 -11.72 -9.22
C GLN A 129 6.70 -10.90 -8.61
N ILE A 130 5.80 -10.37 -9.44
CA ILE A 130 4.60 -9.68 -8.93
C ILE A 130 3.71 -10.75 -8.34
N ASP A 131 3.68 -10.84 -7.01
CA ASP A 131 2.56 -11.48 -6.34
C ASP A 131 1.35 -10.56 -6.48
N SER A 132 0.52 -10.79 -7.50
CA SER A 132 -0.75 -10.08 -7.70
C SER A 132 -1.64 -10.17 -6.44
N CYS A 133 -1.39 -11.16 -5.59
CA CYS A 133 -1.98 -11.36 -4.27
C CYS A 133 -1.01 -11.07 -3.12
N GLY A 134 -0.37 -9.89 -3.15
CA GLY A 134 0.42 -9.40 -2.03
C GLY A 134 -0.37 -9.23 -0.72
N SER A 135 0.32 -8.78 0.33
CA SER A 135 -0.27 -8.54 1.64
C SER A 135 -1.39 -7.47 1.53
N ASN A 136 -2.63 -7.85 1.83
CA ASN A 136 -3.81 -6.99 1.83
C ASN A 136 -4.40 -6.63 0.44
N SER A 137 -4.22 -7.48 -0.59
CA SER A 137 -4.94 -7.30 -1.86
C SER A 137 -6.46 -7.41 -1.71
N CYS A 138 -6.93 -8.33 -0.85
CA CYS A 138 -8.34 -8.46 -0.47
C CYS A 138 -8.49 -8.17 1.03
N GLU A 139 -9.49 -7.36 1.37
CA GLU A 139 -9.86 -6.99 2.73
C GLU A 139 -10.88 -7.97 3.32
N ASN A 140 -11.16 -7.84 4.61
CA ASN A 140 -12.23 -8.59 5.32
C ASN A 140 -12.20 -10.12 5.14
N GLY A 141 -11.02 -10.70 4.97
CA GLY A 141 -10.84 -12.15 4.80
C GLY A 141 -11.20 -12.68 3.41
N GLY A 142 -11.29 -11.79 2.39
CA GLY A 142 -11.48 -12.18 1.01
C GLY A 142 -10.36 -13.07 0.46
N THR A 143 -10.74 -14.07 -0.33
CA THR A 143 -9.77 -14.94 -1.00
C THR A 143 -9.25 -14.26 -2.26
N CYS A 144 -7.94 -14.02 -2.32
CA CYS A 144 -7.30 -13.44 -3.50
C CYS A 144 -6.97 -14.50 -4.55
N ILE A 145 -7.32 -14.23 -5.80
CA ILE A 145 -6.93 -15.01 -6.97
C ILE A 145 -6.14 -14.07 -7.88
N GLY A 146 -4.84 -14.36 -8.03
CA GLY A 146 -3.94 -13.57 -8.87
C GLY A 146 -4.01 -14.02 -10.33
N TYR A 147 -4.09 -13.05 -11.23
CA TYR A 147 -3.89 -13.24 -12.66
C TYR A 147 -2.64 -12.48 -13.11
N ASP A 148 -2.30 -12.63 -14.38
CA ASP A 148 -1.14 -12.04 -15.02
C ASP A 148 -1.12 -10.50 -14.87
N ASP A 149 -2.24 -9.78 -15.03
CA ASP A 149 -2.29 -8.31 -15.01
C ASP A 149 -3.21 -7.68 -13.95
N HIS A 150 -3.95 -8.48 -13.20
CA HIS A 150 -4.85 -8.04 -12.14
C HIS A 150 -5.03 -9.14 -11.09
N PHE A 151 -5.69 -8.81 -9.99
CA PHE A 151 -6.16 -9.81 -9.03
C PHE A 151 -7.67 -9.68 -8.89
N LYS A 152 -8.32 -10.78 -8.50
CA LYS A 152 -9.74 -10.81 -8.20
C LYS A 152 -9.95 -11.31 -6.79
N CYS A 153 -10.75 -10.59 -6.02
CA CYS A 153 -11.18 -11.02 -4.71
C CYS A 153 -12.48 -11.81 -4.79
N THR A 154 -12.51 -12.96 -4.12
CA THR A 154 -13.76 -13.67 -3.81
C THR A 154 -14.15 -13.29 -2.39
N CYS A 155 -15.21 -12.51 -2.26
CA CYS A 155 -15.62 -11.95 -0.97
C CYS A 155 -16.40 -12.96 -0.12
N PRO A 156 -16.16 -13.00 1.20
CA PRO A 156 -16.97 -13.77 2.12
C PRO A 156 -18.39 -13.18 2.19
N ILE A 157 -19.32 -13.97 2.71
CA ILE A 157 -20.70 -13.53 2.94
C ILE A 157 -20.70 -12.24 3.79
N GLY A 158 -21.39 -11.21 3.29
CA GLY A 158 -21.50 -9.91 3.95
C GLY A 158 -20.63 -8.79 3.34
N PHE A 159 -19.74 -9.10 2.39
CA PHE A 159 -18.84 -8.12 1.78
C PHE A 159 -18.95 -8.09 0.25
N GLU A 160 -18.78 -6.89 -0.33
CA GLU A 160 -18.76 -6.56 -1.76
C GLU A 160 -17.61 -5.56 -2.05
N GLY A 161 -17.41 -5.19 -3.31
CA GLY A 161 -16.31 -4.35 -3.76
C GLY A 161 -15.24 -5.17 -4.47
N GLU A 162 -14.34 -4.49 -5.19
CA GLU A 162 -13.28 -5.17 -5.93
C GLU A 162 -12.23 -5.80 -5.01
N ARG A 163 -12.15 -5.30 -3.77
CA ARG A 163 -11.27 -5.79 -2.70
C ARG A 163 -12.02 -6.32 -1.49
N CYS A 164 -13.34 -6.47 -1.53
CA CYS A 164 -14.17 -6.83 -0.36
C CYS A 164 -14.16 -5.77 0.76
N GLU A 165 -13.95 -4.52 0.38
CA GLU A 165 -13.86 -3.35 1.25
C GLU A 165 -15.23 -2.78 1.65
N LEU A 166 -16.28 -3.13 0.91
CA LEU A 166 -17.64 -2.68 1.17
C LEU A 166 -18.38 -3.76 1.96
N ASP A 167 -18.98 -3.39 3.06
CA ASP A 167 -19.97 -4.22 3.71
C ASP A 167 -21.32 -4.10 2.96
N ILE A 168 -21.93 -5.23 2.65
CA ILE A 168 -23.31 -5.27 2.15
C ILE A 168 -24.23 -5.19 3.36
N ASP A 169 -25.32 -4.42 3.28
CA ASP A 169 -26.43 -4.54 4.24
C ASP A 169 -27.05 -5.94 4.12
N ALA A 170 -26.46 -6.89 4.84
CA ALA A 170 -26.82 -8.30 4.83
C ALA A 170 -28.23 -8.53 5.40
N CYS A 171 -28.82 -7.53 6.08
CA CYS A 171 -30.18 -7.57 6.59
C CYS A 171 -31.24 -7.43 5.48
N LEU A 172 -30.93 -6.72 4.38
CA LEU A 172 -31.85 -6.50 3.26
C LEU A 172 -31.79 -7.61 2.20
N PHE A 173 -30.64 -8.27 2.06
CA PHE A 173 -30.40 -9.30 1.04
C PHE A 173 -30.45 -10.74 1.58
N ASN A 174 -30.88 -10.92 2.83
CA ASN A 174 -31.02 -12.23 3.49
C ASN A 174 -29.70 -13.03 3.56
N ASN A 175 -28.57 -12.33 3.50
CA ASN A 175 -27.23 -12.94 3.42
C ASN A 175 -26.68 -13.29 4.82
N ILE A 176 -27.19 -12.66 5.87
CA ILE A 176 -26.98 -13.07 7.27
C ILE A 176 -28.27 -13.71 7.81
N SER A 177 -28.22 -15.00 8.12
CA SER A 177 -29.34 -15.70 8.78
C SER A 177 -29.18 -15.60 10.29
N CYS A 178 -29.83 -14.62 10.89
CA CYS A 178 -29.97 -14.56 12.35
C CYS A 178 -30.99 -15.63 12.82
N ALA A 179 -30.80 -16.17 14.02
CA ALA A 179 -31.72 -17.13 14.61
C ALA A 179 -33.16 -16.59 14.73
N PRO A 180 -34.19 -17.47 14.75
CA PRO A 180 -35.57 -17.03 14.94
C PRO A 180 -35.74 -16.21 16.23
N GLY A 181 -36.21 -14.96 16.08
CA GLY A 181 -36.38 -14.02 17.19
C GLY A 181 -35.19 -13.08 17.46
N ALA A 182 -34.08 -13.24 16.74
CA ALA A 182 -33.00 -12.25 16.72
C ALA A 182 -33.30 -11.14 15.68
N LEU A 183 -32.78 -9.93 15.94
CA LEU A 183 -32.92 -8.78 15.04
C LEU A 183 -31.63 -8.60 14.26
N CYS A 184 -31.72 -8.44 12.94
CA CYS A 184 -30.58 -8.01 12.14
C CYS A 184 -30.48 -6.48 12.19
N PHE A 185 -29.30 -5.95 12.49
CA PHE A 185 -29.03 -4.52 12.56
C PHE A 185 -27.87 -4.15 11.65
N PHE A 186 -28.06 -3.11 10.84
CA PHE A 186 -27.00 -2.48 10.03
C PHE A 186 -26.55 -1.20 10.72
N ASN A 187 -25.25 -1.08 10.99
CA ASN A 187 -24.67 0.13 11.55
C ASN A 187 -24.12 1.01 10.43
N GLU A 188 -24.71 2.18 10.23
CA GLU A 188 -24.35 3.10 9.14
C GLU A 188 -22.96 3.74 9.31
N GLU A 189 -22.43 3.88 10.53
CA GLU A 189 -21.15 4.56 10.79
C GLU A 189 -19.94 3.68 10.45
N ASN A 190 -20.07 2.36 10.66
CA ASN A 190 -19.01 1.38 10.37
C ASN A 190 -19.39 0.42 9.24
N GLN A 191 -20.51 0.70 8.56
CA GLN A 191 -21.11 -0.10 7.49
C GLN A 191 -21.37 -1.57 7.86
N ARG A 192 -21.33 -1.98 9.14
CA ARG A 192 -21.33 -3.40 9.51
C ARG A 192 -22.73 -3.92 9.88
N SER A 193 -23.17 -5.00 9.24
CA SER A 193 -24.33 -5.80 9.68
C SER A 193 -23.97 -6.74 10.83
N HIS A 194 -24.81 -6.82 11.86
CA HIS A 194 -24.70 -7.81 12.93
C HIS A 194 -26.07 -8.24 13.47
N CYS A 195 -26.14 -9.45 14.04
CA CYS A 195 -27.34 -9.91 14.73
C CYS A 195 -27.35 -9.41 16.19
N VAL A 196 -28.48 -8.87 16.62
CA VAL A 196 -28.79 -8.58 18.02
C VAL A 196 -29.61 -9.75 18.56
N CYS A 197 -29.00 -10.51 19.45
CA CYS A 197 -29.57 -11.76 19.95
C CYS A 197 -30.66 -11.53 21.00
N ALA A 198 -31.63 -12.45 21.03
CA ALA A 198 -32.56 -12.57 22.14
C ALA A 198 -31.85 -13.05 23.42
N LEU A 199 -32.48 -12.82 24.58
CA LEU A 199 -31.93 -13.25 25.88
C LEU A 199 -31.60 -14.76 25.87
N GLY A 200 -30.40 -15.10 26.36
CA GLY A 200 -29.92 -16.49 26.43
C GLY A 200 -29.23 -17.02 25.18
N TRP A 201 -29.05 -16.19 24.14
CA TRP A 201 -28.36 -16.53 22.89
C TRP A 201 -27.14 -15.64 22.63
N THR A 202 -26.13 -16.19 21.98
CA THR A 202 -24.86 -15.55 21.67
C THR A 202 -24.35 -15.97 20.28
N GLY A 203 -23.18 -15.45 19.92
CA GLY A 203 -22.54 -15.69 18.63
C GLY A 203 -23.01 -14.71 17.55
N ASN A 204 -22.30 -14.69 16.43
CA ASN A 204 -22.54 -13.77 15.31
C ASN A 204 -23.91 -13.96 14.61
N THR A 205 -24.53 -15.12 14.77
CA THR A 205 -25.82 -15.51 14.17
C THR A 205 -26.91 -15.81 15.21
N CYS A 206 -26.61 -15.67 16.51
CA CYS A 206 -27.52 -15.96 17.61
C CYS A 206 -28.01 -17.42 17.70
N LEU A 207 -27.26 -18.37 17.15
CA LEU A 207 -27.58 -19.80 17.18
C LEU A 207 -26.96 -20.56 18.36
N GLU A 208 -26.08 -19.90 19.11
CA GLU A 208 -25.38 -20.50 20.24
C GLU A 208 -26.10 -20.10 21.53
N ASN A 209 -26.35 -21.06 22.42
CA ASN A 209 -26.87 -20.79 23.75
C ASN A 209 -25.73 -20.24 24.63
N ILE A 210 -26.03 -19.20 25.41
CA ILE A 210 -25.11 -18.68 26.41
C ILE A 210 -24.88 -19.78 27.45
N ASN A 211 -23.61 -20.04 27.78
CA ASN A 211 -23.26 -20.89 28.90
C ASN A 211 -23.25 -20.04 30.17
N ASP A 212 -24.35 -20.04 30.90
CA ASP A 212 -24.57 -19.27 32.13
C ASP A 212 -23.62 -19.71 33.27
N CYS A 213 -22.95 -20.87 33.13
CA CYS A 213 -21.96 -21.36 34.09
C CYS A 213 -20.54 -20.81 33.90
N GLU A 214 -20.26 -20.13 32.78
CA GLU A 214 -18.97 -19.47 32.55
C GLU A 214 -18.93 -18.06 33.16
N ILE A 215 -17.90 -17.79 33.96
CA ILE A 215 -17.70 -16.50 34.64
C ILE A 215 -17.26 -15.48 33.58
N ASN A 216 -18.02 -14.38 33.43
CA ASN A 216 -17.75 -13.19 32.59
C ASN A 216 -18.23 -13.20 31.12
N GLN A 217 -19.25 -13.97 30.75
CA GLN A 217 -19.93 -13.72 29.47
C GLN A 217 -20.98 -12.59 29.66
N CYS A 218 -20.64 -11.36 29.26
CA CYS A 218 -21.63 -10.29 29.11
C CYS A 218 -22.14 -10.28 27.67
N GLN A 219 -23.46 -10.26 27.47
CA GLN A 219 -24.08 -10.13 26.14
C GLN A 219 -23.61 -8.83 25.46
N HIS A 220 -23.18 -8.92 24.19
CA HIS A 220 -23.09 -7.84 23.20
C HIS A 220 -22.85 -6.40 23.73
N GLY A 221 -21.81 -6.19 24.55
CA GLY A 221 -21.44 -4.85 25.03
C GLY A 221 -22.26 -4.28 26.20
N ALA A 222 -23.07 -5.10 26.89
CA ALA A 222 -23.72 -4.69 28.13
C ALA A 222 -22.68 -4.46 29.26
N THR A 223 -22.65 -3.26 29.82
CA THR A 223 -21.72 -2.84 30.90
C THR A 223 -22.34 -2.92 32.30
N TYR A 224 -23.60 -3.34 32.42
CA TYR A 224 -24.27 -3.58 33.69
C TYR A 224 -25.26 -4.73 33.57
N ASN A 225 -25.37 -5.53 34.65
CA ASN A 225 -26.25 -6.70 34.80
C ASN A 225 -25.85 -7.95 33.99
N CYS A 226 -24.58 -8.38 34.10
CA CYS A 226 -24.16 -9.68 33.55
C CYS A 226 -24.64 -10.81 34.47
N ILE A 227 -25.52 -11.68 33.96
CA ILE A 227 -25.96 -12.90 34.63
C ILE A 227 -24.90 -13.96 34.31
N GLY A 228 -23.83 -14.01 35.10
CA GLY A 228 -22.89 -15.14 35.10
C GLY A 228 -23.23 -16.12 36.23
N ASN A 229 -22.40 -17.15 36.41
CA ASN A 229 -22.55 -18.12 37.50
C ASN A 229 -22.58 -17.44 38.88
N GLN A 230 -23.76 -17.38 39.51
CA GLN A 230 -23.95 -16.86 40.88
C GLN A 230 -23.98 -17.97 41.92
N CYS A 231 -23.77 -19.24 41.54
CA CYS A 231 -23.66 -20.32 42.51
C CYS A 231 -22.54 -20.01 43.50
N SER A 232 -22.81 -20.17 44.79
CA SER A 232 -21.81 -20.09 45.83
C SER A 232 -20.73 -21.16 45.61
N GLN A 233 -19.62 -21.06 46.33
CA GLN A 233 -18.58 -22.09 46.34
C GLN A 233 -19.09 -23.48 46.79
N TYR A 234 -20.31 -23.58 47.32
CA TYR A 234 -20.95 -24.81 47.77
C TYR A 234 -21.99 -25.36 46.77
N GLY A 235 -22.04 -24.81 45.54
CA GLY A 235 -22.91 -25.28 44.47
C GLY A 235 -22.17 -25.60 43.17
N SER A 236 -22.63 -26.63 42.46
CA SER A 236 -22.22 -26.91 41.07
C SER A 236 -23.23 -26.28 40.11
N CYS A 237 -22.76 -25.46 39.17
CA CYS A 237 -23.64 -24.87 38.14
C CYS A 237 -23.92 -25.88 37.03
N GLN A 238 -25.18 -25.97 36.61
CA GLN A 238 -25.59 -26.66 35.39
C GLN A 238 -26.34 -25.70 34.47
N ASP A 239 -25.84 -25.60 33.25
CA ASP A 239 -26.39 -24.77 32.20
C ASP A 239 -27.64 -25.37 31.54
N HIS A 240 -28.56 -24.49 31.12
CA HIS A 240 -29.79 -24.84 30.43
C HIS A 240 -30.13 -23.78 29.37
N LEU A 241 -31.13 -24.08 28.53
CA LEU A 241 -31.62 -23.12 27.54
C LEU A 241 -32.29 -21.92 28.26
N HIS A 242 -31.65 -20.74 28.17
CA HIS A 242 -32.05 -19.45 28.75
C HIS A 242 -31.84 -19.26 30.27
N ASN A 243 -31.34 -20.26 31.00
CA ASN A 243 -31.06 -20.14 32.44
C ASN A 243 -30.06 -21.19 32.94
N TYR A 244 -29.79 -21.21 34.24
CA TYR A 244 -28.98 -22.23 34.89
C TYR A 244 -29.56 -22.65 36.25
N THR A 245 -29.10 -23.80 36.75
CA THR A 245 -29.46 -24.33 38.06
C THR A 245 -28.20 -24.56 38.90
N CYS A 246 -28.22 -24.16 40.18
CA CYS A 246 -27.18 -24.51 41.15
C CYS A 246 -27.54 -25.79 41.90
N TYR A 247 -26.71 -26.81 41.80
CA TYR A 247 -26.82 -28.04 42.58
C TYR A 247 -25.96 -27.96 43.83
N CYS A 248 -26.60 -27.84 44.98
CA CYS A 248 -25.93 -27.65 46.26
C CYS A 248 -25.29 -28.93 46.76
N VAL A 249 -24.11 -28.81 47.37
CA VAL A 249 -23.53 -29.90 48.16
C VAL A 249 -24.39 -30.14 49.42
N PRO A 250 -24.38 -31.37 49.98
CA PRO A 250 -25.11 -31.65 51.21
C PRO A 250 -24.75 -30.68 52.33
N GLY A 251 -25.77 -30.19 53.05
CA GLY A 251 -25.60 -29.18 54.11
C GLY A 251 -25.81 -27.74 53.65
N TYR A 252 -26.07 -27.49 52.36
CA TYR A 252 -26.39 -26.15 51.85
C TYR A 252 -27.69 -26.16 51.04
N GLU A 253 -28.41 -25.03 51.08
CA GLU A 253 -29.65 -24.78 50.35
C GLU A 253 -29.71 -23.35 49.77
N GLY A 254 -30.82 -23.06 49.08
CA GLY A 254 -31.04 -21.79 48.39
C GLY A 254 -30.82 -21.88 46.88
N PRO A 255 -31.33 -20.91 46.10
CA PRO A 255 -31.21 -20.88 44.64
C PRO A 255 -29.75 -20.80 44.17
N PHE A 256 -28.85 -20.30 45.01
CA PHE A 256 -27.42 -20.16 44.73
C PHE A 256 -26.56 -20.94 45.73
N CYS A 257 -27.15 -21.86 46.52
CA CYS A 257 -26.44 -22.61 47.57
C CYS A 257 -25.77 -21.70 48.61
N GLU A 258 -26.39 -20.55 48.88
CA GLU A 258 -25.87 -19.49 49.75
C GLU A 258 -26.25 -19.66 51.22
N VAL A 259 -27.18 -20.58 51.51
CA VAL A 259 -27.71 -20.83 52.86
C VAL A 259 -27.12 -22.11 53.41
N ASP A 260 -26.49 -22.03 54.58
CA ASP A 260 -26.04 -23.18 55.38
C ASP A 260 -27.25 -23.80 56.12
N ILE A 261 -27.45 -25.10 55.98
CA ILE A 261 -28.59 -25.80 56.59
C ILE A 261 -28.30 -26.01 58.07
N ASN A 262 -29.17 -25.50 58.94
CA ASN A 262 -29.03 -25.79 60.37
C ASN A 262 -29.49 -27.22 60.69
N GLU A 263 -28.56 -28.18 60.72
CA GLU A 263 -28.91 -29.58 60.96
C GLU A 263 -29.32 -29.86 62.42
N CYS A 264 -28.95 -28.97 63.35
CA CYS A 264 -29.38 -29.04 64.75
C CYS A 264 -30.89 -28.83 64.93
N SER A 265 -31.58 -28.23 63.95
CA SER A 265 -33.04 -28.06 63.95
C SER A 265 -33.79 -29.39 64.08
N SER A 266 -33.19 -30.49 63.59
CA SER A 266 -33.76 -31.84 63.67
C SER A 266 -33.50 -32.57 64.99
N SER A 267 -32.79 -31.94 65.94
CA SER A 267 -32.34 -32.56 67.19
C SER A 267 -31.62 -33.92 67.00
N PRO A 268 -30.53 -33.96 66.20
CA PRO A 268 -29.84 -35.21 65.87
C PRO A 268 -29.08 -35.81 67.06
N CYS A 269 -28.52 -34.95 67.94
CA CYS A 269 -27.76 -35.37 69.11
C CYS A 269 -28.62 -36.09 70.17
N LYS A 270 -28.08 -37.17 70.74
CA LYS A 270 -28.76 -38.02 71.74
C LYS A 270 -28.11 -37.91 73.13
N ASN A 271 -28.77 -38.47 74.15
CA ASN A 271 -28.25 -38.55 75.53
C ASN A 271 -27.88 -37.20 76.16
N GLY A 272 -28.63 -36.14 75.83
CA GLY A 272 -28.40 -34.79 76.37
C GLY A 272 -27.14 -34.11 75.86
N ALA A 273 -26.53 -34.59 74.76
CA ALA A 273 -25.42 -33.92 74.10
C ALA A 273 -25.86 -32.58 73.46
N THR A 274 -24.99 -31.57 73.55
CA THR A 274 -25.24 -30.25 72.95
C THR A 274 -24.93 -30.29 71.46
N CYS A 275 -25.88 -29.91 70.62
CA CYS A 275 -25.67 -29.79 69.17
C CYS A 275 -25.04 -28.44 68.83
N VAL A 276 -24.02 -28.45 67.99
CA VAL A 276 -23.37 -27.26 67.42
C VAL A 276 -23.47 -27.34 65.91
N ASP A 277 -24.08 -26.31 65.34
CA ASP A 277 -24.23 -26.12 63.90
C ASP A 277 -22.89 -25.63 63.32
N LEU A 278 -22.42 -26.27 62.25
CA LEU A 278 -21.17 -25.94 61.58
C LEU A 278 -21.40 -25.90 60.06
N SER A 279 -20.50 -25.26 59.32
CA SER A 279 -20.60 -25.12 57.87
C SER A 279 -20.78 -26.50 57.18
N GLY A 280 -21.97 -26.76 56.64
CA GLY A 280 -22.39 -27.97 55.95
C GLY A 280 -22.46 -29.26 56.79
N HIS A 281 -22.43 -29.18 58.12
CA HIS A 281 -22.59 -30.33 59.02
C HIS A 281 -22.80 -29.91 60.48
N PHE A 282 -23.19 -30.85 61.34
CA PHE A 282 -23.26 -30.62 62.79
C PHE A 282 -22.22 -31.41 63.60
N SER A 283 -21.99 -30.96 64.84
CA SER A 283 -21.20 -31.69 65.84
C SER A 283 -21.95 -31.82 67.16
N CYS A 284 -21.91 -33.01 67.77
CA CYS A 284 -22.48 -33.26 69.09
C CYS A 284 -21.40 -33.22 70.18
N HIS A 285 -21.51 -32.29 71.12
CA HIS A 285 -20.67 -32.28 72.31
C HIS A 285 -21.25 -33.20 73.39
N CYS A 286 -20.63 -34.37 73.57
CA CYS A 286 -21.09 -35.38 74.51
C CYS A 286 -20.91 -34.95 75.97
N THR A 287 -21.88 -35.33 76.81
CA THR A 287 -21.77 -35.25 78.27
C THR A 287 -20.82 -36.34 78.80
N ALA A 288 -20.29 -36.15 80.02
CA ALA A 288 -19.31 -37.06 80.60
C ALA A 288 -19.81 -38.53 80.64
N GLY A 289 -19.02 -39.44 80.07
CA GLY A 289 -19.35 -40.87 80.00
C GLY A 289 -19.88 -41.36 78.64
N PHE A 290 -20.18 -40.46 77.70
CA PHE A 290 -20.63 -40.80 76.35
C PHE A 290 -19.57 -40.46 75.28
N LYS A 291 -19.51 -41.25 74.20
CA LYS A 291 -18.67 -41.02 73.02
C LYS A 291 -19.46 -41.36 71.76
N GLY A 292 -19.23 -40.64 70.68
CA GLY A 292 -19.90 -40.82 69.40
C GLY A 292 -19.70 -39.60 68.51
N LYS A 293 -20.06 -39.74 67.24
CA LYS A 293 -20.19 -38.62 66.31
C LYS A 293 -21.65 -38.16 66.31
#